data_AF-A0A1H9TYF6-F1
#
_entry.id   AF-A0A1H9TYF6-F1
#
_cell.length_a   1.000
_cell.length_b   1.000
_cell.length_c   1.000
_cell.angle_alpha   90.00
_cell.angle_beta   90.00
_cell.angle_gamma   90.00
#
_symmetry.space_group_name_H-M   'P 1'
#
loop_
_entity.id
_entity.type
_entity.pdbx_description
1 polymer ?
#
loop_
_entity_poly.entity_id
_entity_poly.type
_entity_poly.pdbx_seq_one_letter_code
_entity_poly.pdbx_strand_id
1 'polypeptide(L)'
;MFDRMLGYYLVEQGRLTGEQIKQVYEKQAIDRARLGVIAVTEKLMSIPQAEHINSLQSTHDKFFGDLAIELGYLSPEQVSRLLDKQGNEFMAFSQALVDLGFMTLQEISELSLEYASKYGLMESDIDALRCNDISRIVPIFTKDADEKTVKMLTIAVKNVYRLIDQHVTIGYLEKKENVSGECVGYQKTIGRDKLCNSISGSYTDLQKVAMSYTKEEFIETREDVLDALCEFINCTNGIYVTQESSDSEMIDLEPPVYITHFANIKAPVVYSLPVFCTNANIFINISDSTKTEIG
;
A
#
# COMPACT_ATOMS: atom_id res chain seq x y z
N MET A 1 0.10 2.39 -3.93
CA MET A 1 -0.77 1.18 -3.90
C MET A 1 -1.73 1.11 -5.09
N PHE A 2 -2.68 2.05 -5.22
CA PHE A 2 -3.72 1.95 -6.27
C PHE A 2 -3.17 2.07 -7.71
N ASP A 3 -2.08 2.82 -7.88
CA ASP A 3 -1.29 2.91 -9.11
C ASP A 3 -0.85 1.53 -9.64
N ARG A 4 -0.33 0.67 -8.75
CA ARG A 4 0.07 -0.69 -9.13
C ARG A 4 -1.14 -1.58 -9.39
N MET A 5 -2.18 -1.51 -8.55
CA MET A 5 -3.43 -2.28 -8.76
C MET A 5 -4.05 -2.00 -10.13
N LEU A 6 -4.19 -0.72 -10.50
CA LEU A 6 -4.71 -0.33 -11.81
C LEU A 6 -3.75 -0.66 -12.94
N GLY A 7 -2.44 -0.53 -12.73
CA GLY A 7 -1.46 -0.94 -13.73
C GLY A 7 -1.53 -2.42 -14.06
N TYR A 8 -1.66 -3.30 -13.04
CA TYR A 8 -1.91 -4.72 -13.26
C TYR A 8 -3.24 -4.97 -13.99
N TYR A 9 -4.30 -4.26 -13.60
CA TYR A 9 -5.60 -4.37 -14.25
C TYR A 9 -5.54 -3.96 -15.73
N LEU A 10 -4.83 -2.89 -16.08
CA LEU A 10 -4.66 -2.44 -17.47
C LEU A 10 -3.96 -3.48 -18.34
N VAL A 11 -2.95 -4.17 -17.80
CA VAL A 11 -2.27 -5.24 -18.50
C VAL A 11 -3.15 -6.49 -18.60
N GLU A 12 -3.85 -6.86 -17.53
CA GLU A 12 -4.79 -7.99 -17.51
C GLU A 12 -5.91 -7.83 -18.56
N GLN A 13 -6.44 -6.61 -18.71
CA GLN A 13 -7.46 -6.28 -19.70
C GLN A 13 -6.90 -6.09 -21.13
N GLY A 14 -5.58 -6.24 -21.33
CA GLY A 14 -4.92 -6.04 -22.62
C GLY A 14 -4.94 -4.59 -23.12
N ARG A 15 -5.23 -3.62 -22.25
CA ARG A 15 -5.23 -2.18 -22.60
C ARG A 15 -3.81 -1.63 -22.70
N LEU A 16 -2.88 -2.18 -21.92
CA LEU A 16 -1.44 -1.90 -22.02
C LEU A 16 -0.63 -3.20 -22.09
N THR A 17 0.49 -3.15 -22.79
CA THR A 17 1.50 -4.21 -22.78
C THR A 17 2.40 -4.10 -21.55
N GLY A 18 3.14 -5.17 -21.24
CA GLY A 18 4.14 -5.16 -20.18
C GLY A 18 5.24 -4.10 -20.38
N GLU A 19 5.61 -3.80 -21.62
CA GLU A 19 6.58 -2.74 -21.92
C GLU A 19 5.99 -1.34 -21.69
N GLN A 20 4.74 -1.12 -22.10
CA GLN A 20 4.06 0.16 -21.91
C GLN A 20 3.86 0.47 -20.42
N ILE A 21 3.43 -0.49 -19.61
CA ILE A 21 3.26 -0.24 -18.18
C ILE A 21 4.60 0.05 -17.49
N LYS A 22 5.68 -0.59 -17.95
CA LYS A 22 7.03 -0.32 -17.45
C LYS A 22 7.44 1.13 -17.73
N GLN A 23 7.18 1.63 -18.95
CA GLN A 23 7.43 3.04 -19.29
C GLN A 23 6.61 4.01 -18.42
N VAL A 24 5.37 3.65 -18.09
CA VAL A 24 4.53 4.45 -17.18
C VAL A 24 5.17 4.53 -15.79
N TYR A 25 5.64 3.40 -15.25
CA TYR A 25 6.29 3.36 -13.93
C TYR A 25 7.63 4.09 -13.91
N GLU A 26 8.43 3.99 -14.97
CA GLU A 26 9.68 4.75 -15.12
C GLU A 26 9.40 6.26 -15.14
N LYS A 27 8.37 6.69 -15.88
CA LYS A 27 7.96 8.10 -15.91
C LYS A 27 7.39 8.58 -14.58
N GLN A 28 6.55 7.77 -13.93
CA GLN A 28 6.00 8.04 -12.60
C GLN A 28 7.11 8.27 -11.55
N ALA A 29 8.23 7.54 -11.65
CA ALA A 29 9.36 7.67 -10.71
C ALA A 29 10.15 8.98 -10.88
N ILE A 30 10.06 9.62 -12.06
CA ILE A 30 10.80 10.83 -12.41
C ILE A 30 9.96 12.09 -12.17
N ASP A 31 8.67 12.04 -12.50
CA ASP A 31 7.80 13.22 -12.56
C ASP A 31 6.88 13.36 -11.34
N ARG A 32 6.85 14.54 -10.72
CA ARG A 32 5.77 14.93 -9.80
C ARG A 32 4.50 15.20 -10.62
N ALA A 33 3.36 14.68 -10.17
CA ALA A 33 2.07 14.87 -10.86
C ALA A 33 1.74 16.36 -11.04
N ARG A 34 1.18 16.78 -12.18
CA ARG A 34 0.79 18.18 -12.37
C ARG A 34 -0.52 18.47 -11.66
N LEU A 35 -0.64 19.66 -11.07
CA LEU A 35 -1.81 20.05 -10.27
C LEU A 35 -3.15 19.91 -11.02
N GLY A 36 -3.17 20.19 -12.32
CA GLY A 36 -4.38 20.06 -13.15
C GLY A 36 -4.90 18.63 -13.29
N VAL A 37 -4.01 17.64 -13.35
CA VAL A 37 -4.41 16.22 -13.39
C VAL A 37 -5.01 15.79 -12.05
N ILE A 38 -4.44 16.29 -10.95
CA ILE A 38 -4.96 16.04 -9.59
C ILE A 38 -6.35 16.67 -9.44
N ALA A 39 -6.52 17.92 -9.89
CA ALA A 39 -7.78 18.65 -9.79
C ALA A 39 -8.95 17.96 -10.50
N VAL A 40 -8.70 17.38 -11.68
CA VAL A 40 -9.70 16.64 -12.46
C VAL A 40 -10.02 15.30 -11.79
N THR A 41 -9.00 14.56 -11.38
CA THR A 41 -9.17 13.23 -10.75
C THR A 41 -9.92 13.31 -9.42
N GLU A 42 -9.74 14.42 -8.69
CA GLU A 42 -10.43 14.74 -7.44
C GLU A 42 -11.83 15.32 -7.64
N LYS A 43 -12.32 15.42 -8.88
CA LYS A 43 -13.60 16.05 -9.24
C LYS A 43 -13.72 17.51 -8.77
N LEU A 44 -12.61 18.17 -8.48
CA LEU A 44 -12.56 19.58 -8.08
C LEU A 44 -12.55 20.52 -9.29
N MET A 45 -12.24 19.98 -10.47
CA MET A 45 -12.16 20.71 -11.72
C MET A 45 -12.62 19.82 -12.88
N SER A 46 -13.24 20.40 -13.90
CA SER A 46 -13.56 19.69 -15.14
C SER A 46 -12.35 19.66 -16.09
N ILE A 47 -12.33 18.68 -17.00
CA ILE A 47 -11.28 18.57 -18.03
C ILE A 47 -11.12 19.87 -18.84
N PRO A 48 -12.21 20.52 -19.33
CA PRO A 48 -12.07 21.78 -20.09
C PRO A 48 -11.47 22.93 -19.26
N GLN A 49 -11.77 22.98 -17.96
CA GLN A 49 -11.19 23.99 -17.06
C GLN A 49 -9.69 23.75 -16.85
N ALA A 50 -9.27 22.49 -16.71
CA ALA A 50 -7.86 22.13 -16.57
C ALA A 50 -7.07 22.40 -17.85
N GLU A 51 -7.64 22.07 -19.02
CA GLU A 51 -7.05 22.39 -20.32
C GLU A 51 -6.94 23.90 -20.56
N HIS A 52 -7.98 24.66 -20.17
CA HIS A 52 -7.96 26.11 -20.24
C HIS A 52 -6.81 26.70 -19.39
N ILE A 53 -6.64 26.27 -18.14
CA ILE A 53 -5.51 26.71 -17.30
C ILE A 53 -4.17 26.27 -17.92
N ASN A 54 -4.04 25.03 -18.39
CA ASN A 54 -2.80 24.55 -19.02
C ASN A 54 -2.43 25.40 -20.25
N SER A 55 -3.41 25.80 -21.06
CA SER A 55 -3.19 26.69 -22.19
C SER A 55 -2.71 28.08 -21.75
N LEU A 56 -3.30 28.64 -20.67
CA LEU A 56 -2.89 29.93 -20.11
C LEU A 56 -1.50 29.86 -19.46
N GLN A 57 -1.16 28.74 -18.81
CA GLN A 57 0.15 28.51 -18.21
C GLN A 57 1.26 28.43 -19.27
N SER A 58 0.94 28.00 -20.50
CA SER A 58 1.90 28.00 -21.61
C SER A 58 2.24 29.40 -22.13
N THR A 59 1.39 30.39 -21.84
CA THR A 59 1.53 31.79 -22.27
C THR A 59 1.79 32.78 -21.12
N HIS A 60 1.63 32.35 -19.87
CA HIS A 60 1.81 33.16 -18.66
C HIS A 60 2.75 32.45 -17.68
N ASP A 61 3.78 33.16 -17.20
CA ASP A 61 4.73 32.67 -16.18
C ASP A 61 4.09 32.67 -14.78
N LYS A 62 3.03 31.87 -14.60
CA LYS A 62 2.28 31.69 -13.36
C LYS A 62 2.06 30.21 -13.07
N PHE A 63 1.98 29.85 -11.78
CA PHE A 63 1.72 28.47 -11.38
C PHE A 63 0.25 28.09 -11.60
N PHE A 64 -0.01 26.82 -11.93
CA PHE A 64 -1.35 26.29 -12.20
C PHE A 64 -2.35 26.61 -11.08
N GLY A 65 -1.95 26.44 -9.81
CA GLY A 65 -2.79 26.72 -8.65
C GLY A 65 -3.21 28.19 -8.56
N ASP A 66 -2.28 29.10 -8.82
CA ASP A 66 -2.54 30.55 -8.80
C ASP A 66 -3.51 30.95 -9.92
N LEU A 67 -3.32 30.42 -11.12
CA LEU A 67 -4.23 30.62 -12.25
C LEU A 67 -5.63 30.05 -11.96
N ALA A 68 -5.72 28.90 -11.30
CA ALA A 68 -7.00 28.29 -10.94
C ALA A 68 -7.78 29.11 -9.90
N ILE A 69 -7.08 29.77 -8.97
CA ILE A 69 -7.68 30.71 -8.01
C ILE A 69 -8.13 31.98 -8.72
N GLU A 70 -7.28 32.56 -9.57
CA GLU A 70 -7.59 33.78 -10.32
C GLU A 70 -8.81 33.62 -11.24
N LEU A 71 -8.97 32.45 -11.86
CA LEU A 71 -10.13 32.12 -12.71
C LEU A 71 -11.37 31.68 -11.92
N GLY A 72 -11.28 31.58 -10.59
CA GLY A 72 -12.37 31.15 -9.72
C GLY A 72 -12.75 29.67 -9.88
N TYR A 73 -11.87 28.85 -10.46
CA TYR A 73 -12.12 27.41 -10.61
C TYR A 73 -11.79 26.63 -9.34
N LEU A 74 -10.86 27.12 -8.52
CA LEU A 74 -10.50 26.52 -7.23
C LEU A 74 -10.35 27.61 -6.15
N SER A 75 -10.70 27.28 -4.91
CA SER A 75 -10.36 28.10 -3.75
C SER A 75 -8.91 27.87 -3.31
N PRO A 76 -8.27 28.81 -2.59
CA PRO A 76 -6.94 28.61 -2.01
C PRO A 76 -6.84 27.34 -1.16
N GLU A 77 -7.90 26.99 -0.41
CA GLU A 77 -7.97 25.77 0.39
C GLU A 77 -8.01 24.51 -0.48
N GLN A 78 -8.75 24.55 -1.60
CA GLN A 78 -8.76 23.46 -2.58
C GLN A 78 -7.39 23.30 -3.25
N VAL A 79 -6.70 24.39 -3.57
CA VAL A 79 -5.33 24.35 -4.12
C VAL A 79 -4.34 23.77 -3.11
N SER A 80 -4.42 24.17 -1.83
CA SER A 80 -3.60 23.57 -0.76
C SER A 80 -3.84 22.06 -0.64
N ARG A 81 -5.10 21.63 -0.66
CA ARG A 81 -5.47 20.21 -0.62
C ARG A 81 -4.95 19.44 -1.84
N LEU A 82 -4.89 20.07 -3.01
CA LEU A 82 -4.32 19.47 -4.22
C LEU A 82 -2.80 19.37 -4.15
N LEU A 83 -2.13 20.36 -3.57
CA LEU A 83 -0.68 20.34 -3.31
C LEU A 83 -0.31 19.23 -2.32
N ASP A 84 -1.10 19.01 -1.27
CA ASP A 84 -0.92 17.88 -0.34
C ASP A 84 -1.05 16.53 -1.06
N LYS A 85 -1.91 16.47 -2.09
CA LYS A 85 -2.13 15.28 -2.93
C LYS A 85 -1.15 15.14 -4.09
N GLN A 86 -0.32 16.14 -4.36
CA GLN A 86 0.67 16.11 -5.44
C GLN A 86 1.79 15.09 -5.21
N GLY A 87 1.96 14.64 -3.96
CA GLY A 87 2.82 13.51 -3.60
C GLY A 87 2.17 12.13 -3.73
N ASN A 88 0.92 12.02 -4.18
CA ASN A 88 0.21 10.75 -4.26
C ASN A 88 0.64 9.94 -5.50
N GLU A 89 1.04 8.68 -5.30
CA GLU A 89 1.55 7.78 -6.33
C GLU A 89 0.52 7.56 -7.44
N PHE A 90 -0.77 7.52 -7.13
CA PHE A 90 -1.85 7.38 -8.11
C PHE A 90 -1.95 8.58 -9.06
N MET A 91 -1.67 9.78 -8.58
CA MET A 91 -1.70 10.98 -9.41
C MET A 91 -0.49 11.02 -10.36
N ALA A 92 0.69 10.65 -9.87
CA ALA A 92 1.88 10.54 -10.71
C ALA A 92 1.72 9.46 -11.79
N PHE A 93 1.09 8.34 -11.43
CA PHE A 93 0.73 7.27 -12.37
C PHE A 93 -0.25 7.74 -13.45
N SER A 94 -1.31 8.44 -13.04
CA SER A 94 -2.31 9.00 -13.97
C SER A 94 -1.68 10.03 -14.91
N GLN A 95 -0.79 10.89 -14.41
CA GLN A 95 -0.04 11.83 -15.23
C GLN A 95 0.86 11.12 -16.24
N ALA A 96 1.58 10.08 -15.81
CA ALA A 96 2.47 9.33 -16.68
C ALA A 96 1.71 8.65 -17.84
N LEU A 97 0.52 8.10 -17.57
CA LEU A 97 -0.35 7.54 -18.61
C LEU A 97 -0.77 8.59 -19.65
N VAL A 98 -1.13 9.79 -19.19
CA VAL A 98 -1.53 10.90 -20.07
C VAL A 98 -0.37 11.42 -20.90
N ASP A 99 0.77 11.66 -20.26
CA ASP A 99 1.94 12.22 -20.93
C ASP A 99 2.56 11.26 -21.96
N LEU A 100 2.44 9.95 -21.74
CA LEU A 100 2.86 8.93 -22.72
C LEU A 100 1.82 8.71 -23.82
N GLY A 101 0.66 9.37 -23.74
CA GLY A 101 -0.42 9.23 -24.70
C GLY A 101 -1.12 7.88 -24.66
N PHE A 102 -0.99 7.14 -23.56
CA PHE A 102 -1.58 5.81 -23.41
C PHE A 102 -3.04 5.87 -22.98
N MET A 103 -3.42 6.87 -22.19
CA MET A 103 -4.81 7.09 -21.78
C MET A 103 -5.08 8.57 -21.61
N THR A 104 -6.33 8.97 -21.83
CA THR A 104 -6.86 10.28 -21.47
C THR A 104 -7.34 10.30 -20.01
N LEU A 105 -7.52 11.49 -19.45
CA LEU A 105 -8.08 11.66 -18.10
C LEU A 105 -9.49 11.05 -17.97
N GLN A 106 -10.28 11.11 -19.04
CA GLN A 106 -11.61 10.50 -19.07
C GLN A 106 -11.51 8.98 -18.95
N GLU A 107 -10.65 8.34 -19.74
CA GLU A 107 -10.45 6.89 -19.71
C GLU A 107 -9.92 6.41 -18.35
N ILE A 108 -9.07 7.19 -17.67
CA ILE A 108 -8.59 6.87 -16.31
C ILE A 108 -9.72 6.93 -15.27
N SER A 109 -10.60 7.93 -15.39
CA SER A 109 -11.78 8.06 -14.52
C SER A 109 -12.74 6.88 -14.73
N GLU A 110 -13.03 6.55 -15.98
CA GLU A 110 -13.88 5.41 -16.37
C GLU A 110 -13.27 4.08 -15.91
N LEU A 111 -11.96 3.88 -16.12
CA LEU A 111 -11.22 2.70 -15.65
C LEU A 111 -11.35 2.50 -14.13
N SER A 112 -11.30 3.58 -13.35
CA SER A 112 -11.47 3.48 -11.89
C SER A 112 -12.86 2.97 -11.51
N LEU A 113 -13.90 3.39 -12.24
CA LEU A 113 -15.28 2.95 -12.03
C LEU A 113 -15.49 1.51 -12.50
N GLU A 114 -14.88 1.12 -13.62
CA GLU A 114 -14.87 -0.26 -14.09
C GLU A 114 -14.19 -1.20 -13.09
N TYR A 115 -13.03 -0.79 -12.56
CA TYR A 115 -12.33 -1.53 -11.51
C TYR A 115 -13.24 -1.67 -10.28
N ALA A 116 -13.91 -0.60 -9.87
CA ALA A 116 -14.86 -0.64 -8.76
C ALA A 116 -15.97 -1.68 -8.99
N SER A 117 -16.57 -1.65 -10.19
CA SER A 117 -17.66 -2.56 -10.55
C SER A 117 -17.20 -4.01 -10.60
N LYS A 118 -16.02 -4.30 -11.16
CA LYS A 118 -15.46 -5.66 -11.25
C LYS A 118 -15.22 -6.28 -9.87
N TYR A 119 -14.73 -5.48 -8.91
CA TYR A 119 -14.38 -5.96 -7.57
C TYR A 119 -15.44 -5.65 -6.49
N GLY A 120 -16.61 -5.14 -6.88
CA GLY A 120 -17.71 -4.84 -5.95
C GLY A 120 -17.40 -3.75 -4.93
N LEU A 121 -16.59 -2.76 -5.31
CA LEU A 121 -16.18 -1.64 -4.46
C LEU A 121 -17.19 -0.49 -4.52
N MET A 122 -17.41 0.15 -3.38
CA MET A 122 -18.22 1.38 -3.31
C MET A 122 -17.42 2.60 -3.81
N GLU A 123 -18.09 3.71 -4.13
CA GLU A 123 -17.40 4.95 -4.49
C GLU A 123 -16.46 5.43 -3.36
N SER A 124 -16.88 5.28 -2.10
CA SER A 124 -16.05 5.58 -0.94
C SER A 124 -14.77 4.74 -0.88
N ASP A 125 -14.82 3.49 -1.35
CA ASP A 125 -13.67 2.58 -1.38
C ASP A 125 -12.67 2.99 -2.46
N ILE A 126 -13.17 3.43 -3.61
CA ILE A 126 -12.34 3.99 -4.69
C ILE A 126 -11.67 5.28 -4.24
N ASP A 127 -12.37 6.15 -3.51
CA ASP A 127 -11.76 7.37 -3.00
C ASP A 127 -10.66 7.08 -1.97
N ALA A 128 -10.84 6.03 -1.14
CA ALA A 128 -9.79 5.58 -0.23
C ALA A 128 -8.55 5.09 -0.99
N LEU A 129 -8.75 4.29 -2.06
CA LEU A 129 -7.68 3.81 -2.93
C LEU A 129 -6.97 4.97 -3.64
N ARG A 130 -7.73 5.91 -4.22
CA ARG A 130 -7.20 7.11 -4.88
C ARG A 130 -6.40 7.99 -3.94
N CYS A 131 -6.84 8.16 -2.69
CA CYS A 131 -6.15 8.96 -1.68
C CYS A 131 -5.04 8.19 -0.96
N ASN A 132 -4.83 6.92 -1.29
CA ASN A 132 -3.91 6.01 -0.60
C ASN A 132 -4.15 5.95 0.92
N ASP A 133 -5.42 6.01 1.35
CA ASP A 133 -5.77 5.91 2.77
C ASP A 133 -5.77 4.44 3.22
N ILE A 134 -4.59 3.96 3.61
CA ILE A 134 -4.37 2.56 4.03
C ILE A 134 -5.34 2.15 5.15
N SER A 135 -5.75 3.07 6.03
CA SER A 135 -6.68 2.78 7.13
C SER A 135 -8.07 2.38 6.63
N ARG A 136 -8.47 2.88 5.47
CA ARG A 136 -9.72 2.55 4.80
C ARG A 136 -9.54 1.46 3.76
N ILE A 137 -8.34 1.33 3.17
CA ILE A 137 -8.04 0.30 2.18
C ILE A 137 -7.99 -1.10 2.82
N VAL A 138 -7.22 -1.29 3.90
CA VAL A 138 -7.02 -2.63 4.49
C VAL A 138 -8.35 -3.32 4.86
N PRO A 139 -9.32 -2.64 5.52
CA PRO A 139 -10.63 -3.24 5.80
C PRO A 139 -11.39 -3.78 4.60
N ILE A 140 -11.17 -3.24 3.38
CA ILE A 140 -11.80 -3.73 2.14
C ILE A 140 -11.34 -5.16 1.84
N PHE A 141 -10.05 -5.45 2.10
CA PHE A 141 -9.40 -6.73 1.81
C PHE A 141 -9.44 -7.72 2.98
N THR A 142 -9.84 -7.28 4.18
CA THR A 142 -9.81 -8.08 5.41
C THR A 142 -11.19 -8.24 6.07
N LYS A 143 -12.29 -8.18 5.30
CA LYS A 143 -13.68 -8.18 5.83
C LYS A 143 -14.00 -9.36 6.77
N ASP A 144 -13.31 -10.49 6.60
CA ASP A 144 -13.53 -11.71 7.37
C ASP A 144 -12.75 -11.80 8.69
N ALA A 145 -11.89 -10.84 8.99
CA ALA A 145 -11.08 -10.80 10.21
C ALA A 145 -11.78 -10.11 11.38
N ASP A 146 -11.36 -10.45 12.61
CA ASP A 146 -11.78 -9.74 13.81
C ASP A 146 -11.14 -8.34 13.89
N GLU A 147 -11.73 -7.46 14.69
CA GLU A 147 -11.34 -6.05 14.78
C GLU A 147 -9.85 -5.86 15.10
N LYS A 148 -9.33 -6.59 16.10
CA LYS A 148 -7.92 -6.54 16.50
C LYS A 148 -6.98 -6.97 15.36
N THR A 149 -7.34 -8.00 14.61
CA THR A 149 -6.57 -8.47 13.45
C THR A 149 -6.57 -7.40 12.34
N VAL A 150 -7.72 -6.80 12.04
CA VAL A 150 -7.80 -5.72 11.04
C VAL A 150 -6.95 -4.51 11.45
N LYS A 151 -6.97 -4.12 12.73
CA LYS A 151 -6.11 -3.05 13.25
C LYS A 151 -4.63 -3.39 13.10
N MET A 152 -4.23 -4.59 13.51
CA MET A 152 -2.83 -5.05 13.41
C MET A 152 -2.36 -5.11 11.94
N LEU A 153 -3.17 -5.67 11.03
CA LEU A 153 -2.88 -5.68 9.59
C LEU A 153 -2.79 -4.25 9.02
N THR A 154 -3.65 -3.34 9.49
CA THR A 154 -3.60 -1.93 9.06
C THR A 154 -2.28 -1.27 9.42
N ILE A 155 -1.79 -1.49 10.65
CA ILE A 155 -0.48 -0.98 11.09
C ILE A 155 0.64 -1.64 10.28
N ALA A 156 0.58 -2.95 10.08
CA ALA A 156 1.59 -3.68 9.32
C ALA A 156 1.69 -3.19 7.87
N VAL A 157 0.57 -3.05 7.16
CA VAL A 157 0.55 -2.54 5.77
C VAL A 157 1.01 -1.08 5.72
N LYS A 158 0.65 -0.22 6.70
CA LYS A 158 1.19 1.14 6.79
C LYS A 158 2.71 1.14 6.93
N ASN A 159 3.27 0.25 7.74
CA ASN A 159 4.71 0.14 7.92
C ASN A 159 5.41 -0.42 6.68
N VAL A 160 4.82 -1.41 5.98
CA VAL A 160 5.34 -1.86 4.68
C VAL A 160 5.36 -0.69 3.69
N TYR A 161 4.25 0.04 3.56
CA TYR A 161 4.18 1.20 2.67
C TYR A 161 5.24 2.27 2.99
N ARG A 162 5.46 2.58 4.27
CA ARG A 162 6.37 3.65 4.71
C ARG A 162 7.84 3.27 4.66
N LEU A 163 8.17 2.05 5.09
CA LEU A 163 9.55 1.64 5.38
C LEU A 163 10.11 0.75 4.27
N ILE A 164 9.26 -0.01 3.57
CA ILE A 164 9.68 -1.00 2.57
C ILE A 164 9.38 -0.51 1.16
N ASP A 165 8.11 -0.27 0.81
CA ASP A 165 7.72 0.04 -0.57
C ASP A 165 6.42 0.86 -0.67
N GLN A 166 6.53 2.08 -1.22
CA GLN A 166 5.39 2.99 -1.45
C GLN A 166 4.43 2.49 -2.54
N HIS A 167 4.88 1.56 -3.37
CA HIS A 167 4.07 0.94 -4.42
C HIS A 167 3.46 -0.40 -4.00
N VAL A 168 3.57 -0.77 -2.71
CA VAL A 168 2.98 -2.01 -2.19
C VAL A 168 1.50 -2.15 -2.54
N THR A 169 1.08 -3.38 -2.85
CA THR A 169 -0.33 -3.79 -2.99
C THR A 169 -0.63 -4.98 -2.09
N ILE A 170 -1.91 -5.21 -1.81
CA ILE A 170 -2.37 -6.30 -0.96
C ILE A 170 -3.43 -7.15 -1.67
N GLY A 171 -3.43 -8.45 -1.40
CA GLY A 171 -4.46 -9.38 -1.84
C GLY A 171 -5.62 -9.47 -0.84
N TYR A 172 -6.62 -10.30 -1.17
CA TYR A 172 -7.67 -10.64 -0.21
C TYR A 172 -7.12 -11.52 0.91
N LEU A 173 -7.60 -11.27 2.13
CA LEU A 173 -7.24 -12.05 3.30
C LEU A 173 -7.76 -13.49 3.18
N GLU A 174 -6.87 -14.45 3.45
CA GLU A 174 -7.21 -15.86 3.45
C GLU A 174 -7.25 -16.40 4.88
N LYS A 175 -8.28 -17.19 5.21
CA LYS A 175 -8.35 -17.97 6.46
C LYS A 175 -7.78 -19.36 6.22
N LYS A 176 -6.73 -19.72 6.97
CA LYS A 176 -6.04 -21.01 6.86
C LYS A 176 -5.87 -21.65 8.24
N GLU A 177 -5.67 -22.95 8.27
CA GLU A 177 -5.28 -23.69 9.49
C GLU A 177 -3.77 -23.93 9.56
N ASN A 178 -3.11 -23.89 8.39
CA ASN A 178 -1.67 -24.07 8.26
C ASN A 178 -1.12 -23.13 7.18
N VAL A 179 -0.06 -22.41 7.50
CA VAL A 179 0.72 -21.61 6.55
C VAL A 179 2.16 -22.07 6.61
N SER A 180 2.71 -22.49 5.48
CA SER A 180 4.10 -22.90 5.37
C SER A 180 4.96 -21.82 4.69
N GLY A 181 6.16 -21.59 5.20
CA GLY A 181 7.14 -20.67 4.61
C GLY A 181 8.56 -21.22 4.70
N GLU A 182 9.44 -20.81 3.77
CA GLU A 182 10.85 -21.21 3.78
C GLU A 182 11.63 -20.59 4.94
N CYS A 183 11.21 -19.39 5.35
CA CYS A 183 11.57 -18.79 6.62
C CYS A 183 10.31 -18.20 7.25
N VAL A 184 10.31 -18.12 8.58
CA VAL A 184 9.26 -17.46 9.34
C VAL A 184 9.93 -16.60 10.41
N GLY A 185 9.71 -15.29 10.34
CA GLY A 185 9.93 -14.37 11.46
C GLY A 185 8.60 -14.17 12.18
N TYR A 186 8.57 -14.23 13.50
CA TYR A 186 7.36 -14.00 14.27
C TYR A 186 7.62 -13.36 15.62
N GLN A 187 6.58 -12.77 16.19
CA GLN A 187 6.58 -12.28 17.55
C GLN A 187 5.16 -12.38 18.11
N LYS A 188 5.07 -12.70 19.40
CA LYS A 188 3.80 -12.86 20.11
C LYS A 188 3.54 -11.67 21.02
N THR A 189 2.28 -11.27 21.11
CA THR A 189 1.77 -10.38 22.14
C THR A 189 1.14 -11.21 23.26
N ILE A 190 1.27 -10.71 24.49
CA ILE A 190 0.66 -11.26 25.71
C ILE A 190 -0.22 -10.20 26.37
N GLY A 191 -1.08 -10.63 27.30
CA GLY A 191 -2.05 -9.75 27.97
C GLY A 191 -3.45 -9.86 27.36
N ARG A 192 -4.11 -8.71 27.13
CA ARG A 192 -5.46 -8.63 26.56
C ARG A 192 -5.51 -9.25 25.15
N ASP A 193 -4.70 -8.71 24.26
CA ASP A 193 -4.63 -9.17 22.88
C ASP A 193 -3.50 -10.17 22.72
N LYS A 194 -3.88 -11.41 22.44
CA LYS A 194 -2.99 -12.56 22.28
C LYS A 194 -2.81 -12.86 20.80
N LEU A 195 -1.93 -12.14 20.13
CA LEU A 195 -1.68 -12.21 18.70
C LEU A 195 -0.30 -12.79 18.46
N CYS A 196 -0.18 -13.69 17.49
CA CYS A 196 1.07 -14.14 16.91
C CYS A 196 1.17 -13.50 15.53
N ASN A 197 2.04 -12.50 15.40
CA ASN A 197 2.28 -11.79 14.16
C ASN A 197 3.52 -12.37 13.51
N SER A 198 3.42 -12.73 12.24
CA SER A 198 4.50 -13.38 11.51
C SER A 198 4.56 -12.92 10.06
N ILE A 199 5.75 -12.98 9.49
CA ILE A 199 6.00 -12.75 8.07
C ILE A 199 6.60 -14.02 7.48
N SER A 200 6.03 -14.48 6.38
CA SER A 200 6.50 -15.65 5.65
C SER A 200 6.60 -15.37 4.14
N GLY A 201 7.42 -16.15 3.45
CA GLY A 201 7.67 -16.02 2.02
C GLY A 201 8.80 -16.94 1.57
N SER A 202 9.22 -16.79 0.31
CA SER A 202 10.47 -17.37 -0.17
C SER A 202 11.65 -16.64 0.49
N TYR A 203 12.78 -17.32 0.69
CA TYR A 203 13.97 -16.65 1.23
C TYR A 203 14.40 -15.46 0.35
N THR A 204 14.29 -15.60 -0.97
CA THR A 204 14.64 -14.54 -1.92
C THR A 204 13.75 -13.30 -1.80
N ASP A 205 12.46 -13.47 -1.51
CA ASP A 205 11.56 -12.33 -1.32
C ASP A 205 11.78 -11.67 0.03
N LEU A 206 11.97 -12.48 1.08
CA LEU A 206 12.28 -12.02 2.42
C LEU A 206 13.60 -11.23 2.49
N GLN A 207 14.64 -11.67 1.76
CA GLN A 207 15.90 -10.94 1.64
C GLN A 207 15.70 -9.57 1.00
N LYS A 208 14.92 -9.46 -0.08
CA LYS A 208 14.65 -8.17 -0.73
C LYS A 208 13.86 -7.24 0.16
N VAL A 209 12.92 -7.76 0.95
CA VAL A 209 12.17 -6.97 1.93
C VAL A 209 13.10 -6.47 3.03
N ALA A 210 13.98 -7.33 3.57
CA ALA A 210 14.99 -6.95 4.55
C ALA A 210 15.91 -5.84 4.03
N MET A 211 16.49 -6.00 2.83
CA MET A 211 17.29 -4.98 2.16
C MET A 211 16.54 -3.65 1.98
N SER A 212 15.27 -3.73 1.58
CA SER A 212 14.43 -2.54 1.40
C SER A 212 14.14 -1.83 2.72
N TYR A 213 14.05 -2.59 3.83
CA TYR A 213 13.86 -2.07 5.17
C TYR A 213 15.13 -1.42 5.73
N THR A 214 16.28 -2.09 5.64
CA THR A 214 17.57 -1.60 6.13
C THR A 214 18.19 -0.53 5.24
N LYS A 215 17.69 -0.38 4.00
CA LYS A 215 18.25 0.48 2.95
C LYS A 215 19.65 0.04 2.52
N GLU A 216 19.97 -1.24 2.70
CA GLU A 216 21.24 -1.83 2.29
C GLU A 216 21.15 -2.43 0.88
N GLU A 217 22.24 -2.30 0.12
CA GLU A 217 22.32 -2.87 -1.24
C GLU A 217 22.54 -4.38 -1.22
N PHE A 218 23.01 -4.95 -0.10
CA PHE A 218 23.26 -6.37 0.04
C PHE A 218 23.29 -6.78 1.52
N ILE A 219 22.76 -7.97 1.82
CA ILE A 219 22.84 -8.59 3.14
C ILE A 219 23.57 -9.93 2.99
N GLU A 220 24.64 -10.11 3.76
CA GLU A 220 25.59 -11.21 3.58
C GLU A 220 25.04 -12.57 4.04
N THR A 221 24.31 -12.60 5.17
CA THR A 221 23.89 -13.85 5.78
C THR A 221 22.37 -13.99 5.89
N ARG A 222 21.90 -15.24 6.01
CA ARG A 222 20.49 -15.55 6.28
C ARG A 222 20.05 -15.06 7.66
N GLU A 223 20.95 -15.02 8.63
CA GLU A 223 20.67 -14.56 9.99
C GLU A 223 20.40 -13.04 9.98
N ASP A 224 21.25 -12.26 9.31
CA ASP A 224 21.06 -10.81 9.18
C ASP A 224 19.73 -10.44 8.50
N VAL A 225 19.32 -11.20 7.46
CA VAL A 225 18.01 -11.03 6.81
C VAL A 225 16.87 -11.24 7.80
N LEU A 226 16.97 -12.28 8.64
CA LEU A 226 15.93 -12.63 9.59
C LEU A 226 15.91 -11.68 10.79
N ASP A 227 17.07 -11.19 11.22
CA ASP A 227 17.18 -10.16 12.25
C ASP A 227 16.49 -8.86 11.80
N ALA A 228 16.75 -8.40 10.57
CA ALA A 228 16.07 -7.24 10.00
C ALA A 228 14.54 -7.42 9.93
N LEU A 229 14.07 -8.63 9.58
CA LEU A 229 12.64 -8.95 9.58
C LEU A 229 12.05 -8.98 10.99
N CYS A 230 12.78 -9.52 11.96
CA CYS A 230 12.40 -9.51 13.36
C CYS A 230 12.33 -8.09 13.93
N GLU A 231 13.25 -7.21 13.55
CA GLU A 231 13.20 -5.78 13.89
C GLU A 231 11.97 -5.11 13.28
N PHE A 232 11.67 -5.36 12.01
CA PHE A 232 10.45 -4.85 11.37
C PHE A 232 9.17 -5.33 12.06
N ILE A 233 9.10 -6.61 12.44
CA ILE A 233 7.97 -7.18 13.20
C ILE A 233 7.87 -6.52 14.56
N ASN A 234 9.00 -6.37 15.27
CA ASN A 234 9.06 -5.74 16.59
C ASN A 234 8.58 -4.28 16.54
N CYS A 235 9.07 -3.51 15.58
CA CYS A 235 8.64 -2.13 15.36
C CYS A 235 7.13 -2.05 15.10
N THR A 236 6.60 -2.93 14.25
CA THR A 236 5.18 -2.97 13.92
C THR A 236 4.31 -3.32 15.12
N ASN A 237 4.70 -4.35 15.87
CA ASN A 237 3.98 -4.76 17.07
C ASN A 237 4.09 -3.71 18.19
N GLY A 238 5.22 -3.00 18.30
CA GLY A 238 5.41 -1.89 19.24
C GLY A 238 4.42 -0.76 19.00
N ILE A 239 4.13 -0.43 17.73
CA ILE A 239 3.10 0.57 17.40
C ILE A 239 1.71 0.08 17.82
N TYR A 240 1.37 -1.19 17.56
CA TYR A 240 0.09 -1.76 17.99
C TYR A 240 -0.09 -1.69 19.50
N VAL A 241 0.92 -2.15 20.26
CA VAL A 241 0.90 -2.10 21.73
C VAL A 241 0.76 -0.67 22.23
N THR A 242 1.50 0.28 21.64
CA THR A 242 1.40 1.70 22.04
C THR A 242 0.01 2.28 21.77
N GLN A 243 -0.69 1.84 20.74
CA GLN A 243 -2.02 2.34 20.37
C GLN A 243 -3.16 1.68 21.16
N GLU A 244 -3.02 0.39 21.47
CA GLU A 244 -4.10 -0.44 22.00
C GLU A 244 -3.94 -0.83 23.48
N SER A 245 -2.76 -0.60 24.07
CA SER A 245 -2.52 -0.80 25.50
C SER A 245 -3.00 0.41 26.30
N SER A 246 -3.63 0.15 27.45
CA SER A 246 -4.03 1.18 28.41
C SER A 246 -3.70 0.75 29.84
N ASP A 247 -3.74 1.68 30.80
CA ASP A 247 -3.45 1.40 32.21
C ASP A 247 -4.33 0.27 32.81
N SER A 248 -5.55 0.08 32.27
CA SER A 248 -6.47 -0.98 32.68
C SER A 248 -6.36 -2.27 31.86
N GLU A 249 -5.82 -2.20 30.64
CA GLU A 249 -5.75 -3.31 29.69
C GLU A 249 -4.37 -3.35 29.02
N MET A 250 -3.41 -3.96 29.70
CA MET A 250 -2.03 -4.03 29.23
C MET A 250 -1.85 -5.09 28.14
N ILE A 251 -1.09 -4.72 27.13
CA ILE A 251 -0.57 -5.61 26.10
C ILE A 251 0.95 -5.51 26.16
N ASP A 252 1.65 -6.64 26.12
CA ASP A 252 3.11 -6.68 26.16
C ASP A 252 3.66 -7.57 25.05
N LEU A 253 4.96 -7.43 24.75
CA LEU A 253 5.64 -8.10 23.65
C LEU A 253 6.61 -9.16 24.17
N GLU A 254 6.49 -10.37 23.65
CA GLU A 254 7.59 -11.34 23.74
C GLU A 254 8.74 -10.92 22.80
N PRO A 255 9.98 -11.39 23.01
CA PRO A 255 11.05 -11.18 22.04
C PRO A 255 10.69 -11.74 20.66
N PRO A 256 11.08 -11.06 19.56
CA PRO A 256 10.88 -11.63 18.22
C PRO A 256 11.79 -12.84 18.02
N VAL A 257 11.31 -13.83 17.27
CA VAL A 257 12.00 -15.09 16.98
C VAL A 257 11.91 -15.37 15.50
N TYR A 258 12.97 -15.94 14.93
CA TYR A 258 12.97 -16.42 13.55
C TYR A 258 13.33 -17.90 13.46
N ILE A 259 12.90 -18.51 12.36
CA ILE A 259 13.25 -19.88 11.99
C ILE A 259 13.97 -19.83 10.63
N THR A 260 15.19 -20.38 10.61
CA THR A 260 16.10 -20.37 9.45
C THR A 260 15.80 -21.46 8.43
N HIS A 261 14.91 -22.40 8.75
CA HIS A 261 14.48 -23.51 7.91
C HIS A 261 12.98 -23.43 7.65
N PHE A 262 12.51 -24.30 6.76
CA PHE A 262 11.10 -24.41 6.43
C PHE A 262 10.27 -24.67 7.69
N ALA A 263 9.28 -23.82 7.93
CA ALA A 263 8.44 -23.88 9.12
C ALA A 263 6.96 -23.74 8.75
N ASN A 264 6.11 -24.35 9.57
CA ASN A 264 4.68 -24.30 9.49
C ASN A 264 4.13 -23.50 10.65
N ILE A 265 3.21 -22.59 10.36
CA ILE A 265 2.43 -21.85 11.33
C ILE A 265 1.08 -22.53 11.41
N LYS A 266 0.82 -23.24 12.52
CA LYS A 266 -0.40 -23.99 12.74
C LYS A 266 -1.22 -23.34 13.85
N ALA A 267 -2.48 -23.02 13.55
CA ALA A 267 -3.46 -22.55 14.52
C ALA A 267 -4.87 -22.85 13.99
N PRO A 268 -5.90 -22.87 14.85
CA PRO A 268 -7.28 -23.06 14.40
C PRO A 268 -7.73 -22.03 13.35
N VAL A 269 -7.20 -20.80 13.44
CA VAL A 269 -7.38 -19.76 12.43
C VAL A 269 -6.08 -18.98 12.31
N VAL A 270 -5.53 -18.97 11.10
CA VAL A 270 -4.43 -18.11 10.66
C VAL A 270 -4.97 -17.20 9.56
N TYR A 271 -5.00 -15.90 9.83
CA TYR A 271 -5.32 -14.88 8.86
C TYR A 271 -4.06 -14.57 8.06
N SER A 272 -4.04 -14.93 6.78
CA SER A 272 -2.88 -14.76 5.89
C SER A 272 -3.21 -13.69 4.85
N LEU A 273 -2.53 -12.53 4.92
CA LEU A 273 -2.68 -11.43 3.99
C LEU A 273 -1.52 -11.46 2.98
N PRO A 274 -1.79 -11.71 1.68
CA PRO A 274 -0.78 -11.55 0.64
C PRO A 274 -0.41 -10.07 0.48
N VAL A 275 0.89 -9.77 0.46
CA VAL A 275 1.45 -8.44 0.27
C VAL A 275 2.46 -8.49 -0.87
N PHE A 276 2.22 -7.70 -1.91
CA PHE A 276 3.03 -7.66 -3.12
C PHE A 276 3.77 -6.32 -3.17
N CYS A 277 5.07 -6.37 -2.93
CA CYS A 277 6.00 -5.28 -3.16
C CYS A 277 6.57 -5.37 -4.59
N THR A 278 7.17 -4.28 -5.07
CA THR A 278 7.71 -4.13 -6.43
C THR A 278 8.62 -5.28 -6.83
N ASN A 279 9.43 -5.79 -5.90
CA ASN A 279 10.41 -6.85 -6.18
C ASN A 279 10.21 -8.11 -5.33
N ALA A 280 9.21 -8.17 -4.46
CA ALA A 280 9.08 -9.24 -3.46
C ALA A 280 7.63 -9.49 -3.07
N ASN A 281 7.29 -10.76 -2.85
CA ASN A 281 5.97 -11.17 -2.39
C ASN A 281 6.09 -11.85 -1.02
N ILE A 282 5.36 -11.33 -0.04
CA ILE A 282 5.34 -11.86 1.32
C ILE A 282 3.92 -12.07 1.81
N PHE A 283 3.77 -12.85 2.87
CA PHE A 283 2.52 -13.03 3.57
C PHE A 283 2.67 -12.50 4.99
N ILE A 284 1.78 -11.61 5.39
CA ILE A 284 1.63 -11.20 6.79
C ILE A 284 0.57 -12.11 7.39
N ASN A 285 0.97 -12.91 8.37
CA ASN A 285 0.07 -13.87 9.02
C ASN A 285 -0.16 -13.51 10.48
N ILE A 286 -1.43 -13.52 10.88
CA ILE A 286 -1.89 -13.24 12.24
C ILE A 286 -2.74 -14.39 12.76
N SER A 287 -2.41 -14.88 13.95
CA SER A 287 -3.16 -15.95 14.63
C SER A 287 -3.20 -15.72 16.14
N ASP A 288 -3.96 -16.54 16.86
CA ASP A 288 -4.03 -16.49 18.33
C ASP A 288 -2.73 -17.04 18.96
N SER A 289 -1.99 -16.22 19.72
CA SER A 289 -0.66 -16.59 20.24
C SER A 289 -0.68 -17.82 21.16
N THR A 290 -1.82 -18.08 21.83
CA THR A 290 -1.98 -19.23 22.73
C THR A 290 -2.28 -20.54 22.02
N LYS A 291 -2.70 -20.46 20.77
CA LYS A 291 -3.09 -21.63 19.94
C LYS A 291 -2.17 -21.82 18.75
N THR A 292 -1.13 -20.99 18.62
CA THR A 292 -0.21 -21.00 17.50
C THR A 292 1.03 -21.80 17.85
N GLU A 293 1.23 -22.88 17.09
CA GLU A 293 2.44 -23.69 17.06
C GLU A 293 3.23 -23.34 15.79
N ILE A 294 4.53 -23.11 15.94
CA ILE A 294 5.43 -22.83 14.82
C ILE A 294 6.55 -23.86 14.84
N GLY A 295 6.74 -24.58 13.73
CA GLY A 295 7.80 -25.58 13.58
C GLY A 295 7.80 -26.34 12.26
#